data_AF-A0A1J3JYY2-F1
#
_entry.id   AF-A0A1J3JYY2-F1
#
_cell.length_a   1.000
_cell.length_b   1.000
_cell.length_c   1.000
_cell.angle_alpha   90.00
_cell.angle_beta   90.00
_cell.angle_gamma   90.00
#
_symmetry.space_group_name_H-M   'P 1'
#
loop_
_entity.id
_entity.type
_entity.pdbx_description
1 polymer ?
#
loop_
_entity_poly.entity_id
_entity_poly.type
_entity_poly.pdbx_seq_one_letter_code
_entity_poly.pdbx_strand_id
1 'polypeptide(L)'
;KGVLTVSTSSTALEYIEMDPGRNRGALKAVVLCRVIAGRVHKPMQKFEDPLGFSEFDSLALKMGPKPNSRIEELFLLSAKALL
;
A
#
# COMPACT_ATOMS: atom_id res chain seq x y z
N LYS A 1 2.34 -4.84 12.53
CA LYS A 1 3.38 -4.68 11.49
C LYS A 1 2.78 -5.16 10.17
N GLY A 2 2.55 -4.27 9.22
CA GLY A 2 1.93 -4.59 7.92
C GLY A 2 2.77 -4.04 6.76
N VAL A 3 2.30 -4.19 5.53
CA VAL A 3 2.98 -3.70 4.33
C VAL A 3 2.05 -2.81 3.53
N LEU A 4 2.48 -1.58 3.26
CA LEU A 4 1.79 -0.70 2.30
C LEU A 4 2.28 -1.03 0.89
N THR A 5 1.33 -1.19 -0.03
CA THR A 5 1.59 -1.38 -1.46
C THR A 5 0.78 -0.36 -2.25
N VAL A 6 1.32 0.05 -3.39
CA VAL A 6 0.68 1.03 -4.27
C VAL A 6 0.66 0.53 -5.71
N SER A 7 -0.36 0.94 -6.46
CA SER A 7 -0.62 0.39 -7.80
C SER A 7 0.23 1.00 -8.92
N THR A 8 0.96 2.08 -8.65
CA THR A 8 1.80 2.78 -9.64
C THR A 8 3.23 2.97 -9.13
N SER A 9 4.20 2.86 -10.05
CA SER A 9 5.61 3.07 -9.72
C SER A 9 5.92 4.52 -9.35
N SER A 10 5.21 5.49 -9.94
CA SER A 10 5.36 6.91 -9.61
C SER A 10 5.06 7.17 -8.13
N THR A 11 3.93 6.66 -7.64
CA THR A 11 3.56 6.80 -6.23
C THR A 11 4.54 6.02 -5.34
N ALA A 12 4.98 4.82 -5.75
CA ALA A 12 5.95 4.06 -4.97
C ALA A 12 7.30 4.80 -4.80
N LEU A 13 7.74 5.54 -5.81
CA LEU A 13 8.97 6.34 -5.76
C LEU A 13 8.87 7.56 -4.84
N GLU A 14 7.66 8.07 -4.59
CA GLU A 14 7.40 9.17 -3.65
C GLU A 14 7.59 8.72 -2.19
N TYR A 15 7.39 7.44 -1.89
CA TYR A 15 7.66 6.85 -0.56
C TYR A 15 9.14 6.61 -0.27
N ILE A 16 10.04 6.80 -1.24
CA ILE A 16 11.48 6.66 -1.03
C ILE A 16 12.03 8.00 -0.55
N GLU A 17 12.28 8.09 0.76
CA GLU A 17 12.97 9.21 1.38
C GLU A 17 14.42 9.29 0.89
N MET A 18 14.81 10.44 0.34
CA MET A 18 16.20 10.70 -0.05
C MET A 18 16.73 11.92 0.68
N ASP A 19 17.87 11.75 1.33
CA ASP A 19 18.64 12.87 1.87
C ASP A 19 19.60 13.39 0.79
N PRO A 20 19.52 14.67 0.39
CA PRO A 20 20.33 15.22 -0.69
C PRO A 20 21.85 15.16 -0.43
N GLY A 21 22.28 15.22 0.83
CA GLY A 21 23.69 15.20 1.22
C GLY A 21 24.25 13.78 1.30
N ARG A 22 23.45 12.84 1.79
CA ARG A 22 23.87 11.44 2.01
C ARG A 22 23.68 10.55 0.78
N ASN A 23 22.69 10.85 -0.06
CA ASN A 23 22.28 9.97 -1.15
C ASN A 23 22.77 10.47 -2.52
N ARG A 24 23.82 11.29 -2.55
CA ARG A 24 24.41 11.79 -3.79
C ARG A 24 24.94 10.63 -4.64
N GLY A 25 24.32 10.41 -5.80
CA GLY A 25 24.66 9.31 -6.71
C GLY A 25 23.95 7.98 -6.42
N ALA A 26 23.02 7.94 -5.45
CA ALA A 26 22.23 6.74 -5.17
C ALA A 26 21.16 6.51 -6.26
N LEU A 27 20.88 5.24 -6.56
CA LEU A 27 19.80 4.83 -7.45
C LEU A 27 18.55 4.51 -6.63
N LYS A 28 17.38 4.95 -7.12
CA LYS A 28 16.09 4.50 -6.59
C LYS A 28 15.72 3.16 -7.21
N ALA A 29 15.21 2.26 -6.38
CA ALA A 29 14.66 0.98 -6.83
C ALA A 29 13.24 0.81 -6.29
N VAL A 30 12.39 0.17 -7.09
CA VAL A 30 11.01 -0.17 -6.74
C VAL A 30 10.79 -1.63 -7.07
N VAL A 31 10.05 -2.32 -6.21
CA VAL A 31 9.77 -3.75 -6.35
C VAL A 31 8.35 -3.92 -6.89
N LEU A 32 8.23 -4.56 -8.05
CA LEU A 32 6.96 -5.12 -8.48
C LEU A 32 6.74 -6.45 -7.76
N CYS A 33 5.70 -6.52 -6.96
CA CYS A 33 5.36 -7.71 -6.18
C CYS A 33 3.96 -8.20 -6.54
N ARG A 34 3.72 -9.50 -6.28
CA ARG A 34 2.36 -10.03 -6.23
C ARG A 34 1.89 -10.00 -4.78
N VAL A 35 0.60 -9.74 -4.57
CA VAL A 35 0.02 -9.67 -3.23
C VAL A 35 -1.17 -10.60 -3.10
N ILE A 36 -1.25 -11.31 -1.98
CA ILE A 36 -2.41 -12.09 -1.58
C ILE A 36 -3.31 -11.19 -0.75
N ALA A 37 -4.24 -10.48 -1.39
CA ALA A 37 -5.06 -9.48 -0.72
C ALA A 37 -6.10 -10.08 0.26
N GLY A 38 -6.52 -11.32 0.06
CA GLY A 38 -7.53 -11.98 0.89
C GLY A 38 -8.85 -11.21 0.96
N ARG A 39 -9.49 -11.20 2.13
CA ARG A 39 -10.66 -10.35 2.41
C ARG A 39 -10.21 -8.91 2.56
N VAL A 40 -10.54 -8.11 1.56
CA VAL A 40 -10.19 -6.69 1.51
C VAL A 40 -11.29 -5.85 2.14
N HIS A 41 -10.96 -5.12 3.20
CA HIS A 41 -11.83 -4.07 3.71
C HIS A 41 -11.78 -2.86 2.77
N LYS A 42 -12.94 -2.40 2.28
CA LYS A 42 -13.07 -1.25 1.35
C LYS A 42 -13.85 -0.13 2.04
N PRO A 43 -13.17 0.71 2.85
CA PRO A 43 -13.84 1.80 3.54
C PRO A 43 -14.21 2.90 2.53
N MET A 44 -15.47 3.34 2.56
CA MET A 44 -15.95 4.50 1.78
C MET A 44 -15.56 5.84 2.44
N GLN A 45 -14.93 5.82 3.62
CA GLN A 45 -14.54 7.00 4.41
C GLN A 45 -13.22 6.75 5.18
N LYS A 46 -12.52 7.82 5.59
CA LYS A 46 -11.24 7.70 6.32
C LYS A 46 -11.42 6.97 7.67
N PHE A 47 -10.39 6.20 7.98
CA PHE A 47 -10.27 5.24 9.08
C PHE A 47 -10.30 5.88 10.48
N GLU A 48 -11.05 5.32 11.43
CA GLU A 48 -11.04 5.76 12.84
C GLU A 48 -10.71 4.67 13.87
N ASP A 49 -10.82 3.36 13.58
CA ASP A 49 -10.56 2.34 14.63
C ASP A 49 -9.83 1.08 14.13
N PRO A 50 -8.56 0.84 14.51
CA PRO A 50 -7.75 -0.32 14.14
C PRO A 50 -8.17 -1.66 14.78
N LEU A 51 -9.11 -1.69 15.74
CA LEU A 51 -9.44 -2.90 16.50
C LEU A 51 -10.52 -3.79 15.85
N GLY A 52 -11.21 -3.32 14.79
CA GLY A 52 -12.29 -4.04 14.12
C GLY A 52 -11.87 -5.06 13.05
N PHE A 53 -10.57 -5.21 12.74
CA PHE A 53 -10.13 -5.88 11.51
C PHE A 53 -9.74 -7.35 11.63
N SER A 54 -10.11 -8.04 12.71
CA SER A 54 -9.78 -9.47 12.85
C SER A 54 -10.34 -10.34 11.71
N GLU A 55 -11.34 -9.85 10.97
CA GLU A 55 -11.98 -10.58 9.88
C GLU A 55 -11.40 -10.25 8.49
N PHE A 56 -10.51 -9.27 8.38
CA PHE A 56 -9.94 -8.85 7.11
C PHE A 56 -8.46 -9.22 7.03
N ASP A 57 -7.98 -9.42 5.81
CA ASP A 57 -6.58 -9.76 5.53
C ASP A 57 -5.80 -8.54 5.00
N SER A 58 -6.52 -7.56 4.43
CA SER A 58 -5.97 -6.30 3.94
C SER A 58 -7.00 -5.16 3.93
N LEU A 59 -6.50 -3.93 3.80
CA LEU A 59 -7.27 -2.69 3.85
C LEU A 59 -6.99 -1.85 2.61
N ALA A 60 -8.02 -1.51 1.84
CA ALA A 60 -7.89 -0.54 0.75
C ALA A 60 -7.89 0.87 1.34
N LEU A 61 -6.74 1.55 1.31
CA LEU A 61 -6.60 2.91 1.85
C LEU A 61 -7.03 3.98 0.86
N LYS A 62 -6.87 3.68 -0.44
CA LYS A 62 -7.23 4.59 -1.52
C LYS A 62 -7.78 3.81 -2.70
N MET A 63 -8.90 4.29 -3.21
CA MET A 63 -9.56 3.80 -4.42
C MET A 63 -9.44 4.86 -5.51
N GLY A 64 -9.36 4.45 -6.76
CA GLY A 64 -9.39 5.41 -7.87
C GLY A 64 -10.71 6.19 -7.94
N PRO A 65 -10.74 7.32 -8.66
CA PRO A 65 -11.86 8.28 -8.63
C PRO A 65 -13.15 7.81 -9.32
N LYS A 66 -13.11 6.70 -10.07
CA LYS A 66 -14.27 6.19 -10.83
C LYS A 66 -15.03 5.11 -10.05
N PRO A 67 -16.36 4.97 -10.25
CA PRO A 67 -17.08 3.80 -9.75
C PRO A 67 -16.46 2.52 -10.33
N ASN A 68 -16.28 1.49 -9.49
CA ASN A 68 -15.51 0.26 -9.77
C ASN A 68 -14.02 0.49 -10.07
N SER A 69 -13.41 1.51 -9.47
CA SER A 69 -11.99 1.80 -9.62
C SER A 69 -11.08 0.72 -9.05
N ARG A 70 -9.85 0.71 -9.58
CA ARG A 70 -8.75 -0.08 -9.03
C ARG A 70 -8.38 0.45 -7.64
N ILE A 71 -7.90 -0.46 -6.79
CA ILE A 71 -7.26 -0.09 -5.52
C ILE A 71 -5.95 0.62 -5.87
N GLU A 72 -5.77 1.84 -5.37
CA GLU A 72 -4.54 2.61 -5.56
C GLU A 72 -3.54 2.33 -4.45
N GLU A 73 -4.02 2.17 -3.22
CA GLU A 73 -3.21 1.89 -2.03
C GLU A 73 -3.85 0.74 -1.23
N LEU A 74 -3.05 -0.29 -0.96
CA LEU A 74 -3.48 -1.48 -0.24
C LEU A 74 -2.51 -1.76 0.92
N PHE A 75 -3.04 -1.84 2.13
CA PHE A 75 -2.29 -2.21 3.32
C PHE A 75 -2.54 -3.67 3.69
N LEU A 76 -1.50 -4.49 3.67
CA LEU A 76 -1.52 -5.89 4.07
C LEU A 76 -1.28 -6.01 5.58
N LEU A 77 -2.12 -6.77 6.29
CA LEU A 77 -1.94 -6.98 7.73
C LEU A 77 -0.81 -7.97 8.06
N SER A 78 -0.32 -8.70 7.06
CA SER A 78 0.79 -9.66 7.18
C SER A 78 1.76 -9.54 6.01
N ALA A 79 3.05 -9.39 6.29
CA ALA A 79 4.09 -9.38 5.27
C ALA A 79 4.24 -10.71 4.51
N LYS A 80 3.74 -11.81 5.09
CA LYS A 80 3.73 -13.14 4.43
C LYS A 80 2.82 -13.19 3.19
N ALA A 81 1.95 -12.19 3.02
CA ALA A 81 1.07 -12.07 1.87
C ALA A 81 1.76 -11.42 0.64
N LEU A 82 3.01 -10.97 0.78
CA LEU A 82 3.82 -10.41 -0.31
C LEU A 82 4.65 -11.52 -0.97
N LEU A 83 4.64 -11.57 -2.31
CA LEU A 83 5.36 -12.54 -3.15
C LEU A 83 6.31 -11.83 -4.11
#